data_AF-A0A932TMI4-F1
#
_entry.id   AF-A0A932TMI4-F1
#
_cell.length_a   1.000
_cell.length_b   1.000
_cell.length_c   1.000
_cell.angle_alpha   90.00
_cell.angle_beta   90.00
_cell.angle_gamma   90.00
#
_symmetry.space_group_name_H-M   'P 1'
#
loop_
_entity.id
_entity.type
_entity.pdbx_description
1 polymer ?
#
loop_
_entity_poly.entity_id
_entity_poly.type
_entity_poly.pdbx_seq_one_letter_code
_entity_poly.pdbx_strand_id
1 'polypeptide(L)'
;MKRDRNAVRAVVDANVWVSALINPQGAGAQLMEAARRGQFTVVCSRPVPSELETVLQRPRVARLCGMTRADVAATARYLRNLSYWVTVTGEHDVCRDPQDNKVIETAIRGRAPIIVSKDSDLLDPALREPLAAHGIRVLTDEEFLATLRRQV
;
A
#
# COMPACT_ATOMS: atom_id res chain seq x y z
N MET A 1 15.84 14.66 -2.83
CA MET A 1 15.10 15.02 -1.60
C MET A 1 15.32 13.92 -0.57
N LYS A 2 16.18 14.16 0.43
CA LYS A 2 16.42 13.22 1.54
C LYS A 2 15.23 13.35 2.49
N ARG A 3 14.24 12.46 2.43
CA ARG A 3 13.18 12.38 3.45
C ARG A 3 13.76 11.72 4.70
N ASP A 4 13.44 12.29 5.86
CA ASP A 4 14.01 11.95 7.16
C ASP A 4 13.96 10.46 7.51
N ARG A 5 15.04 9.97 8.12
CA ARG A 5 15.16 8.60 8.65
C ARG A 5 14.17 8.28 9.79
N ASN A 6 13.39 9.28 10.25
CA ASN A 6 12.46 9.17 11.36
C ASN A 6 10.97 9.15 10.98
N ALA A 7 10.60 9.37 9.71
CA ALA A 7 9.19 9.31 9.30
C ALA A 7 8.74 7.84 9.20
N VAL A 8 7.55 7.52 9.74
CA VAL A 8 6.93 6.20 9.57
C VAL A 8 6.84 5.87 8.08
N ARG A 9 7.17 4.63 7.70
CA ARG A 9 7.16 4.15 6.31
C ARG A 9 6.20 2.98 6.19
N ALA A 10 5.38 3.00 5.16
CA ALA A 10 4.43 1.92 4.93
C ALA A 10 4.32 1.60 3.44
N VAL A 11 4.20 0.31 3.14
CA VAL A 11 3.69 -0.14 1.84
C VAL A 11 2.18 -0.14 1.91
N VAL A 12 1.52 0.45 0.92
CA VAL A 12 0.06 0.45 0.82
C VAL A 12 -0.32 -0.39 -0.36
N ASP A 13 -1.01 -1.49 -0.09
CA ASP A 13 -1.49 -2.45 -1.08
C ASP A 13 -2.49 -1.83 -2.06
N ALA A 14 -2.53 -2.32 -3.30
CA ALA A 14 -3.44 -1.89 -4.35
C ALA A 14 -4.91 -1.96 -3.91
N ASN A 15 -5.31 -2.96 -3.12
CA ASN A 15 -6.68 -3.09 -2.64
C ASN A 15 -7.12 -1.91 -1.75
N VAL A 16 -6.21 -1.31 -0.99
CA VAL A 16 -6.48 -0.15 -0.13
C VAL A 16 -6.66 1.10 -0.99
N TRP A 17 -5.83 1.28 -2.02
CA TRP A 17 -6.00 2.36 -3.01
C TRP A 17 -7.35 2.28 -3.72
N VAL A 18 -7.74 1.09 -4.17
CA VAL A 18 -9.04 0.87 -4.80
C VAL A 18 -10.18 1.17 -3.83
N SER A 19 -10.09 0.70 -2.58
CA SER A 19 -11.07 0.99 -1.53
C SER A 19 -11.21 2.49 -1.26
N ALA A 20 -10.11 3.25 -1.29
CA ALA A 20 -10.12 4.70 -1.10
C ALA A 20 -10.87 5.43 -2.22
N LEU A 21 -10.77 4.93 -3.45
CA LEU A 21 -11.46 5.49 -4.62
C LEU A 21 -12.94 5.15 -4.64
N ILE A 22 -13.32 3.95 -4.19
CA ILE A 22 -14.72 3.51 -4.10
C ILE A 22 -15.45 4.24 -2.96
N ASN A 23 -14.79 4.45 -1.82
CA ASN A 23 -15.37 5.13 -0.67
C ASN A 23 -14.51 6.33 -0.23
N PRO A 24 -14.76 7.54 -0.77
CA PRO A 24 -13.99 8.75 -0.46
C PRO A 24 -14.08 9.23 1.00
N GLN A 25 -15.02 8.71 1.78
CA GLN A 25 -15.17 9.03 3.21
C GLN A 25 -14.60 7.93 4.12
N GLY A 26 -14.23 6.78 3.55
CA GLY A 26 -13.74 5.61 4.28
C GLY A 26 -12.29 5.74 4.76
N ALA A 27 -11.85 4.75 5.53
CA ALA A 27 -10.50 4.69 6.09
C ALA A 27 -9.40 4.79 5.02
N GLY A 28 -9.53 4.07 3.90
CA GLY A 28 -8.57 4.17 2.79
C GLY A 28 -8.38 5.61 2.30
N ALA A 29 -9.46 6.38 2.11
CA ALA A 29 -9.36 7.77 1.66
C ALA A 29 -8.69 8.68 2.70
N GLN A 30 -9.03 8.50 3.98
CA GLN A 30 -8.37 9.20 5.09
C GLN A 30 -6.88 8.86 5.16
N LEU A 31 -6.49 7.62 4.88
CA LEU A 31 -5.09 7.20 4.84
C LEU A 31 -4.33 7.84 3.67
N MET A 32 -4.96 7.99 2.51
CA MET A 32 -4.33 8.68 1.37
C MET A 32 -4.12 10.17 1.65
N GLU A 33 -5.06 10.79 2.36
CA GLU A 33 -4.91 12.17 2.83
C GLU A 33 -3.78 12.31 3.87
N ALA A 34 -3.64 11.35 4.79
CA ALA A 34 -2.52 11.28 5.73
C ALA A 34 -1.17 11.17 5.00
N ALA A 35 -1.09 10.33 3.98
CA ALA A 35 0.09 10.21 3.11
C ALA A 35 0.41 11.53 2.40
N ARG A 36 -0.62 12.20 1.83
CA ARG A 36 -0.49 13.49 1.15
C ARG A 36 0.02 14.59 2.08
N ARG A 37 -0.39 14.58 3.34
CA ARG A 37 0.07 15.49 4.39
C ARG A 37 1.46 15.17 4.93
N GLY A 38 2.08 14.08 4.47
CA GLY A 38 3.40 13.66 4.90
C GLY A 38 3.43 13.02 6.30
N GLN A 39 2.30 12.56 6.81
CA GLN A 39 2.24 11.89 8.12
C GLN A 39 2.97 10.53 8.10
N PHE A 40 3.14 9.94 6.91
CA PHE A 40 4.02 8.80 6.68
C PHE A 40 4.53 8.83 5.23
N THR A 41 5.59 8.06 4.95
CA THR A 41 6.10 7.85 3.60
C THR A 41 5.53 6.58 3.01
N VAL A 42 4.81 6.71 1.89
CA VAL A 42 4.40 5.56 1.07
C VAL A 42 5.64 4.98 0.39
N VAL A 43 5.87 3.69 0.58
CA VAL A 43 6.91 2.92 -0.11
C VAL A 43 6.24 2.09 -1.19
N CYS A 44 6.79 2.11 -2.40
CA CYS A 44 6.18 1.49 -3.56
C CYS A 44 7.22 0.82 -4.46
N SER A 45 6.77 -0.16 -5.23
CA SER A 45 7.52 -0.84 -6.30
C SER A 45 6.63 -0.97 -7.53
N ARG A 46 7.19 -1.28 -8.69
CA ARG A 46 6.45 -1.31 -9.97
C ARG A 46 5.17 -2.18 -9.96
N PRO A 47 5.13 -3.34 -9.27
CA PRO A 47 3.92 -4.15 -9.16
C PRO A 47 2.67 -3.39 -8.68
N VAL A 48 2.77 -2.60 -7.61
CA VAL A 48 1.58 -2.00 -6.96
C VAL A 48 0.80 -1.04 -7.90
N PRO A 49 1.42 -0.05 -8.58
CA PRO A 49 0.67 0.82 -9.48
C PRO A 49 0.17 0.09 -10.74
N SER A 50 0.88 -0.95 -11.20
CA SER A 50 0.47 -1.76 -12.35
C SER A 50 -0.78 -2.59 -12.02
N GLU A 51 -0.81 -3.16 -10.82
CA GLU A 51 -1.98 -3.86 -10.30
C GLU A 51 -3.16 -2.89 -10.10
N LEU A 52 -2.92 -1.71 -9.51
CA LEU A 52 -3.94 -0.67 -9.36
C LEU A 52 -4.56 -0.28 -10.71
N GLU A 53 -3.75 -0.01 -11.73
CA GLU A 53 -4.22 0.28 -13.09
C GLU A 53 -5.07 -0.87 -13.65
N THR A 54 -4.67 -2.12 -13.40
CA THR A 54 -5.39 -3.32 -13.86
C THR A 54 -6.74 -3.47 -13.14
N VAL A 55 -6.76 -3.30 -11.82
CA VAL A 55 -7.98 -3.45 -11.00
C VAL A 55 -8.99 -2.35 -11.32
N LEU A 56 -8.55 -1.11 -11.48
CA LEU A 56 -9.44 0.01 -11.81
C LEU A 56 -10.07 -0.10 -13.21
N GLN A 57 -9.46 -0.86 -14.11
CA GLN A 57 -10.03 -1.13 -15.44
C GLN A 57 -11.08 -2.26 -15.43
N ARG A 58 -11.22 -3.02 -14.33
CA ARG A 58 -12.24 -4.08 -14.24
C ARG A 58 -13.64 -3.44 -14.30
N PRO A 59 -14.58 -3.94 -15.14
CA PRO A 59 -15.87 -3.29 -15.37
C PRO A 59 -16.66 -2.97 -14.09
N ARG A 60 -16.64 -3.87 -13.12
CA ARG A 60 -17.30 -3.68 -11.82
C ARG A 60 -16.70 -2.51 -11.03
N VAL A 61 -15.38 -2.40 -11.00
CA VAL A 61 -14.67 -1.34 -10.24
C VAL A 61 -14.82 0.00 -10.96
N ALA A 62 -14.63 0.03 -12.29
CA ALA A 62 -14.82 1.23 -13.10
C ALA A 62 -16.23 1.83 -12.91
N ARG A 63 -17.27 0.98 -12.86
CA ARG A 63 -18.66 1.41 -12.59
C ARG A 63 -18.85 2.00 -11.19
N LEU A 64 -18.18 1.44 -10.18
CA LEU A 64 -18.27 1.92 -8.80
C LEU A 64 -17.55 3.26 -8.62
N CYS A 65 -16.36 3.41 -9.22
CA CYS A 65 -15.56 4.63 -9.10
C CYS A 65 -16.04 5.75 -10.04
N GLY A 66 -16.79 5.43 -11.10
CA GLY A 66 -17.20 6.41 -12.12
C GLY A 66 -16.03 7.02 -12.90
N MET A 67 -14.86 6.37 -12.87
CA MET A 67 -13.60 6.90 -13.41
C MET A 67 -13.44 6.61 -14.90
N THR A 68 -12.97 7.61 -15.64
CA THR A 68 -12.51 7.43 -17.03
C THR A 68 -11.12 6.77 -17.06
N ARG A 69 -10.69 6.27 -18.23
CA ARG A 69 -9.31 5.78 -18.41
C ARG A 69 -8.26 6.86 -18.10
N ALA A 70 -8.58 8.13 -18.36
CA ALA A 70 -7.72 9.26 -18.05
C ALA A 70 -7.58 9.45 -16.53
N ASP A 71 -8.68 9.29 -15.78
CA ASP A 71 -8.65 9.37 -14.31
C ASP A 71 -7.81 8.25 -13.71
N VAL A 72 -7.94 7.02 -14.23
CA VAL A 72 -7.12 5.87 -13.78
C VAL A 72 -5.63 6.15 -13.99
N ALA A 73 -5.25 6.63 -15.18
CA ALA A 73 -3.87 6.99 -15.49
C ALA A 73 -3.36 8.15 -14.61
N ALA A 74 -4.21 9.13 -14.32
CA ALA A 74 -3.90 10.25 -13.43
C ALA A 74 -3.67 9.78 -11.99
N THR A 75 -4.53 8.88 -11.46
CA THR A 75 -4.39 8.26 -10.13
C THR A 75 -3.10 7.47 -10.02
N ALA A 76 -2.79 6.62 -11.01
CA ALA A 76 -1.55 5.87 -11.01
C ALA A 76 -0.34 6.81 -11.02
N ARG A 77 -0.33 7.85 -11.86
CA ARG A 77 0.71 8.88 -11.87
C ARG A 77 0.83 9.62 -10.53
N TYR A 78 -0.29 9.93 -9.88
CA TYR A 78 -0.28 10.53 -8.55
C TYR A 78 0.41 9.63 -7.52
N LEU A 79 0.05 8.34 -7.48
CA LEU A 79 0.69 7.36 -6.62
C LEU A 79 2.21 7.28 -6.89
N ARG A 80 2.60 7.28 -8.17
CA ARG A 80 4.00 7.26 -8.58
C ARG A 80 4.79 8.45 -8.03
N ASN A 81 4.19 9.65 -7.99
CA ASN A 81 4.84 10.87 -7.51
C ASN A 81 4.86 10.99 -5.99
N LEU A 82 3.86 10.43 -5.30
CA LEU A 82 3.75 10.46 -3.84
C LEU A 82 4.77 9.54 -3.15
N SER A 83 5.16 8.45 -3.82
CA SER A 83 5.85 7.31 -3.23
C SER A 83 7.37 7.38 -3.26
N TYR A 84 8.00 6.77 -2.27
CA TYR A 84 9.40 6.36 -2.30
C TYR A 84 9.54 5.02 -3.01
N TRP A 85 10.39 4.97 -4.03
CA TRP A 85 10.51 3.80 -4.89
C TRP A 85 11.61 2.85 -4.48
N VAL A 86 11.30 1.55 -4.56
CA VAL A 86 12.28 0.47 -4.49
C VAL A 86 12.13 -0.49 -5.66
N THR A 87 13.24 -1.13 -5.98
CA THR A 87 13.29 -2.24 -6.93
C THR A 87 13.06 -3.54 -6.19
N VAL A 88 12.14 -4.36 -6.71
CA VAL A 88 11.91 -5.74 -6.29
C VAL A 88 12.51 -6.66 -7.33
N THR A 89 13.17 -7.73 -6.92
CA THR A 89 13.85 -8.68 -7.81
C THR A 89 13.22 -10.07 -7.80
N GLY A 90 12.29 -10.34 -6.87
CA GLY A 90 11.70 -11.66 -6.68
C GLY A 90 12.57 -12.61 -5.85
N GLU A 91 13.58 -12.09 -5.16
CA GLU A 91 14.52 -12.88 -4.33
C GLU A 91 13.94 -13.30 -2.97
N HIS A 92 12.79 -12.76 -2.57
CA HIS A 92 12.18 -13.02 -1.26
C HIS A 92 10.95 -13.91 -1.43
N ASP A 93 10.98 -15.07 -0.77
CA ASP A 93 9.89 -16.06 -0.76
C ASP A 93 9.45 -16.28 0.70
N VAL A 94 8.62 -15.36 1.20
CA VAL A 94 8.17 -15.30 2.60
C VAL A 94 6.75 -15.85 2.74
N CYS A 95 5.90 -15.59 1.73
CA CYS A 95 4.55 -16.10 1.59
C CYS A 95 4.49 -17.14 0.46
N ARG A 96 3.49 -18.03 0.51
CA ARG A 96 3.24 -18.99 -0.58
C ARG A 96 2.68 -18.34 -1.84
N ASP A 97 2.04 -17.17 -1.71
CA ASP A 97 1.54 -16.39 -2.85
C ASP A 97 2.67 -15.50 -3.43
N PRO A 98 3.05 -15.69 -4.71
CA PRO A 98 4.03 -14.84 -5.38
C PRO A 98 3.65 -13.36 -5.49
N GLN A 99 2.37 -13.00 -5.39
CA GLN A 99 1.91 -11.61 -5.34
C GLN A 99 2.22 -10.97 -3.99
N ASP A 100 1.90 -11.66 -2.90
CA ASP A 100 2.22 -11.23 -1.54
C ASP A 100 3.72 -11.05 -1.34
N ASN A 101 4.52 -11.95 -1.90
CA ASN A 101 5.98 -11.85 -1.88
C ASN A 101 6.50 -10.53 -2.47
N LYS A 102 5.84 -9.97 -3.49
CA LYS A 102 6.24 -8.67 -4.05
C LYS A 102 5.92 -7.53 -3.10
N VAL A 103 4.80 -7.57 -2.38
CA VAL A 103 4.42 -6.57 -1.38
C VAL A 103 5.39 -6.63 -0.19
N ILE A 104 5.71 -7.84 0.26
CA ILE A 104 6.66 -8.09 1.36
C ILE A 104 8.06 -7.64 0.96
N GLU A 105 8.55 -8.01 -0.23
CA GLU A 105 9.85 -7.56 -0.72
C GLU A 105 9.93 -6.03 -0.82
N THR A 106 8.84 -5.39 -1.26
CA THR A 106 8.74 -3.92 -1.29
C THR A 106 8.95 -3.33 0.10
N ALA A 107 8.34 -3.94 1.12
CA ALA A 107 8.49 -3.51 2.50
C ALA A 107 9.93 -3.72 3.01
N ILE A 108 10.54 -4.88 2.73
CA ILE A 108 11.92 -5.20 3.12
C ILE A 108 12.91 -4.23 2.48
N ARG A 109 12.93 -4.15 1.14
CA ARG A 109 13.85 -3.28 0.38
C ARG A 109 13.62 -1.80 0.74
N GLY A 110 12.37 -1.45 0.99
CA GLY A 110 11.96 -0.12 1.36
C GLY A 110 12.07 0.19 2.84
N ARG A 111 12.55 -0.73 3.70
CA ARG A 111 12.60 -0.56 5.17
C ARG A 111 11.29 0.02 5.72
N ALA A 112 10.17 -0.51 5.23
CA ALA A 112 8.84 -0.15 5.69
C ALA A 112 8.41 -1.16 6.76
N PRO A 113 8.32 -0.76 8.04
CA PRO A 113 7.90 -1.68 9.10
C PRO A 113 6.40 -2.02 9.04
N ILE A 114 5.64 -1.36 8.16
CA ILE A 114 4.19 -1.57 8.02
C ILE A 114 3.85 -1.91 6.57
N ILE A 115 3.03 -2.94 6.39
CA ILE A 115 2.24 -3.18 5.19
C ILE A 115 0.79 -2.85 5.55
N VAL A 116 0.11 -2.07 4.71
CA VAL A 116 -1.32 -1.80 4.86
C VAL A 116 -2.06 -2.59 3.79
N SER A 117 -2.90 -3.53 4.20
CA SER A 117 -3.69 -4.35 3.29
C SER A 117 -5.06 -4.69 3.88
N LYS A 118 -6.02 -4.99 3.00
CA LYS A 118 -7.32 -5.60 3.33
C LYS A 118 -7.39 -7.06 2.89
N ASP A 119 -6.31 -7.61 2.34
CA ASP A 119 -6.27 -8.99 1.89
C ASP A 119 -6.23 -9.93 3.10
N SER A 120 -7.15 -10.91 3.14
CA SER A 120 -7.19 -11.89 4.22
C SER A 120 -5.95 -12.77 4.24
N ASP A 121 -5.32 -13.00 3.08
CA ASP A 121 -4.16 -13.87 2.97
C ASP A 121 -2.92 -13.17 3.55
N LEU A 122 -2.71 -11.88 3.26
CA LEU A 122 -1.68 -11.06 3.91
C LEU A 122 -1.95 -10.82 5.41
N LEU A 123 -3.22 -10.83 5.82
CA LEU A 123 -3.63 -10.68 7.22
C LEU A 123 -3.64 -12.01 7.99
N ASP A 124 -3.32 -13.14 7.34
CA ASP A 124 -3.32 -14.45 7.96
C ASP A 124 -2.38 -14.45 9.19
N PRO A 125 -2.86 -14.87 10.38
CA PRO A 125 -2.03 -15.03 11.57
C PRO A 125 -0.75 -15.84 11.36
N ALA A 126 -0.76 -16.81 10.44
CA ALA A 126 0.40 -17.63 10.08
C ALA A 126 1.56 -16.81 9.48
N LEU A 127 1.29 -15.65 8.87
CA LEU A 127 2.33 -14.77 8.33
C LEU A 127 2.94 -13.82 9.39
N ARG A 128 2.35 -13.71 10.58
CA ARG A 128 2.80 -12.73 11.59
C ARG A 128 4.23 -12.97 12.04
N GLU A 129 4.58 -14.21 12.39
CA GLU A 129 5.93 -14.53 12.86
C GLU A 129 6.99 -14.40 11.75
N PRO A 130 6.78 -14.96 10.53
CA PRO A 130 7.69 -14.73 9.40
C PRO A 130 7.90 -13.25 9.08
N LEU A 131 6.84 -12.44 9.08
CA LEU A 131 6.95 -11.00 8.81
C LEU A 131 7.62 -10.23 9.95
N ALA A 132 7.35 -10.63 11.20
CA ALA A 132 8.01 -10.04 12.37
C ALA A 132 9.52 -10.28 12.37
N ALA A 133 10.00 -11.42 11.84
CA ALA A 133 11.43 -11.69 11.66
C ALA A 133 12.10 -10.67 10.71
N HIS A 134 11.33 -10.05 9.81
CA HIS A 134 11.77 -8.94 8.95
C HIS A 134 11.44 -7.55 9.52
N GLY A 135 10.91 -7.47 10.74
CA GLY A 135 10.48 -6.20 11.36
C GLY A 135 9.22 -5.60 10.72
N ILE A 136 8.40 -6.43 10.07
CA ILE A 136 7.21 -6.02 9.32
C ILE A 136 5.96 -6.44 10.07
N ARG A 137 4.95 -5.56 10.09
CA ARG A 137 3.59 -5.85 10.53
C ARG A 137 2.61 -5.52 9.42
N VAL A 138 1.61 -6.38 9.23
CA VAL A 138 0.47 -6.10 8.36
C VAL A 138 -0.65 -5.52 9.20
N LEU A 139 -1.20 -4.39 8.76
CA LEU A 139 -2.32 -3.70 9.39
C LEU A 139 -3.39 -3.41 8.34
N THR A 140 -4.63 -3.33 8.78
CA THR A 140 -5.70 -2.71 7.99
C THR A 140 -5.50 -1.19 7.92
N ASP A 141 -6.19 -0.54 6.99
CA ASP A 141 -6.19 0.93 6.88
C ASP A 141 -6.73 1.60 8.16
N GLU A 142 -7.73 1.00 8.81
CA GLU A 142 -8.27 1.46 10.09
C GLU A 142 -7.24 1.38 11.23
N GLU A 143 -6.58 0.23 11.40
CA GLU A 143 -5.56 0.03 12.43
C GLU A 143 -4.34 0.95 12.22
N PHE A 144 -3.92 1.12 10.97
CA PHE A 144 -2.79 1.98 10.67
C PHE A 144 -3.13 3.46 10.91
N LEU A 145 -4.33 3.92 10.51
CA LEU A 145 -4.81 5.26 10.86
C LEU A 145 -4.86 5.49 12.37
N ALA A 146 -5.35 4.51 13.14
CA ALA A 146 -5.36 4.59 14.60
C ALA A 146 -3.94 4.72 15.17
N THR A 147 -2.95 4.05 14.55
CA THR A 147 -1.54 4.15 14.92
C THR A 147 -0.98 5.55 14.64
N LEU A 148 -1.27 6.13 13.48
CA LEU A 148 -0.83 7.49 13.13
C LEU A 148 -1.41 8.55 14.08
N ARG A 149 -2.68 8.41 14.49
CA ARG A 149 -3.34 9.34 15.42
C ARG A 149 -2.74 9.35 16.83
N ARG A 150 -2.09 8.25 17.25
CA ARG A 150 -1.44 8.13 18.56
C ARG A 150 -0.03 8.73 18.60
N GLN A 151 0.52 9.10 17.45
CA GLN A 151 1.87 9.66 17.30
C GLN A 151 1.88 11.19 17.19
N VAL A 152 0.70 11.81 17.14
CA VAL A 152 0.48 13.26 17.17
C VAL A 152 0.06 13.65 18.58
#